data_AF-A0A2G8JBB8-F1
#
_entry.id   AF-A0A2G8JBB8-F1
#
_cell.length_a   1.000
_cell.length_b   1.000
_cell.length_c   1.000
_cell.angle_alpha   90.00
_cell.angle_beta   90.00
_cell.angle_gamma   90.00
#
_symmetry.space_group_name_H-M   'P 1'
#
loop_
_entity.id
_entity.type
_entity.pdbx_description
1 polymer ?
#
loop_
_entity_poly.entity_id
_entity_poly.type
_entity_poly.pdbx_seq_one_letter_code
_entity_poly.pdbx_strand_id
1 'polypeptide(L)'
;MGKSRVTPLKTVTIPRLELQAAVVSSKVSSILNRELEYEKITNYFWTDSQVVMGYINNDSRRFHVYVANRVQRIRNSTEPHQWNYISTDANPADHASRGLFVQELASSNWFKGPAFLLKRDLEFASCSTDISSEDPEVKTGHVFAVAAAPVGPILDRVGHFSNWAEAVRGISALRGLIRRKRGLAPKSRIKELKDTEIFILKLLQKYHFQNEIHLLETKKPKVKGQLWKLDPYLDEEGVLRVGGRLRRTTMSHNSKHQILVPKKTHITDLLIKHSMRRWHTREEASLPMPYGQMVLDHWFKFCSVFTYLQVHHLQKT
;
A
#
# COMPACT_ATOMS: atom_id res chain seq x y z
N MET A 1 -34.97 -33.25 -14.02
CA MET A 1 -35.76 -32.06 -14.41
C MET A 1 -34.97 -31.24 -15.43
N GLY A 2 -35.45 -31.10 -16.66
CA GLY A 2 -34.83 -30.20 -17.65
C GLY A 2 -35.37 -28.78 -17.52
N LYS A 3 -34.50 -27.78 -17.38
CA LYS A 3 -34.89 -26.35 -17.37
C LYS A 3 -34.11 -25.61 -18.46
N SER A 4 -34.54 -25.77 -19.71
CA SER A 4 -34.01 -24.96 -20.81
C SER A 4 -34.64 -23.56 -20.77
N ARG A 5 -33.84 -22.51 -21.00
CA ARG A 5 -34.30 -21.12 -21.04
C ARG A 5 -34.24 -20.63 -22.48
N VAL A 6 -35.30 -19.97 -22.92
CA VAL A 6 -35.37 -19.33 -24.24
C VAL A 6 -34.34 -18.20 -24.33
N THR A 7 -33.75 -18.02 -25.52
CA THR A 7 -32.75 -16.99 -25.82
C THR A 7 -33.21 -15.61 -25.33
N PRO A 8 -32.40 -14.89 -24.53
CA PRO A 8 -32.78 -13.58 -24.01
C PRO A 8 -32.97 -12.54 -25.12
N LEU A 9 -33.94 -11.64 -24.93
CA LEU A 9 -34.20 -10.50 -25.85
C LEU A 9 -33.03 -9.50 -25.93
N LYS A 10 -32.23 -9.41 -24.87
CA LYS A 10 -31.00 -8.62 -24.86
C LYS A 10 -29.83 -9.54 -25.21
N THR A 11 -28.92 -9.09 -26.06
CA THR A 11 -27.71 -9.83 -26.41
C THR A 11 -26.90 -10.13 -25.14
N VAL A 12 -26.74 -11.40 -24.83
CA VAL A 12 -25.90 -11.91 -23.73
C VAL A 12 -24.78 -12.74 -24.34
N THR A 13 -23.56 -12.59 -23.81
CA THR A 13 -22.40 -13.37 -24.26
C THR A 13 -22.56 -14.84 -23.90
N ILE A 14 -21.96 -15.73 -24.69
CA ILE A 14 -22.01 -17.18 -24.45
C ILE A 14 -21.51 -17.55 -23.03
N PRO A 15 -20.36 -17.04 -22.53
CA PRO A 15 -19.90 -17.34 -21.17
C PRO A 15 -20.90 -16.94 -20.07
N ARG A 16 -21.65 -15.86 -20.26
CA ARG A 16 -22.69 -15.44 -19.32
C ARG A 16 -23.91 -16.37 -19.36
N LEU A 17 -24.27 -16.92 -20.51
CA LEU A 17 -25.34 -17.91 -20.64
C LEU A 17 -24.94 -19.23 -19.95
N GLU A 18 -23.71 -19.69 -20.19
CA GLU A 18 -23.15 -20.89 -19.56
C GLU A 18 -23.08 -20.74 -18.03
N LEU A 19 -22.56 -19.60 -17.53
CA LEU A 19 -22.55 -19.31 -16.10
C LEU A 19 -23.96 -19.22 -15.51
N GLN A 20 -24.92 -18.73 -16.29
CA GLN A 20 -26.32 -18.69 -15.86
C GLN A 20 -26.95 -20.09 -15.81
N ALA A 21 -26.53 -21.02 -16.66
CA ALA A 21 -26.92 -22.43 -16.59
C ALA A 21 -26.37 -23.07 -15.30
N ALA A 22 -25.11 -22.79 -14.94
CA ALA A 22 -24.52 -23.24 -13.68
C ALA A 22 -25.31 -22.76 -12.44
N VAL A 23 -25.77 -21.49 -12.43
CA VAL A 23 -26.66 -20.98 -11.36
C VAL A 23 -27.99 -21.74 -11.29
N VAL A 24 -28.54 -22.15 -12.44
CA VAL A 24 -29.78 -22.95 -12.45
C VAL A 24 -29.52 -24.33 -11.86
N SER A 25 -28.40 -24.97 -12.23
CA SER A 25 -28.00 -26.28 -11.68
C SER A 25 -27.82 -26.25 -10.17
N SER A 26 -27.13 -25.24 -9.62
CA SER A 26 -26.94 -25.10 -8.17
C SER A 26 -28.28 -24.91 -7.44
N LYS A 27 -29.18 -24.11 -8.00
CA LYS A 27 -30.53 -23.90 -7.45
C LYS A 27 -31.38 -25.18 -7.48
N VAL A 28 -31.31 -25.95 -8.57
CA VAL A 28 -32.04 -27.22 -8.67
C VAL A 28 -31.52 -28.21 -7.64
N SER A 29 -30.19 -28.34 -7.47
CA SER A 29 -29.61 -29.20 -6.43
C SER A 29 -30.06 -28.78 -5.02
N SER A 30 -30.07 -27.47 -4.72
CA SER A 30 -30.57 -26.97 -3.43
C SER A 30 -32.04 -27.32 -3.18
N ILE A 31 -32.89 -27.26 -4.21
CA ILE A 31 -34.30 -27.69 -4.10
C ILE A 31 -34.34 -29.20 -3.85
N LEU A 32 -33.63 -30.01 -4.65
CA LEU A 32 -33.65 -31.46 -4.49
C LEU A 32 -33.15 -31.91 -3.11
N ASN A 33 -32.06 -31.32 -2.60
CA ASN A 33 -31.56 -31.63 -1.27
C ASN A 33 -32.57 -31.29 -0.16
N ARG A 34 -33.36 -30.23 -0.34
CA ARG A 34 -34.39 -29.84 0.63
C ARG A 34 -35.62 -30.75 0.58
N GLU A 35 -36.09 -31.09 -0.61
CA GLU A 35 -37.35 -31.83 -0.78
C GLU A 35 -37.18 -33.36 -0.66
N LEU A 36 -35.97 -33.89 -0.90
CA LEU A 36 -35.76 -35.34 -0.92
C LEU A 36 -35.30 -35.94 0.41
N GLU A 37 -35.09 -35.13 1.46
CA GLU A 37 -34.78 -35.54 2.85
C GLU A 37 -33.68 -36.61 3.03
N TYR A 38 -32.74 -36.73 2.09
CA TYR A 38 -31.64 -37.68 2.23
C TYR A 38 -30.53 -37.15 3.15
N GLU A 39 -30.14 -37.94 4.15
CA GLU A 39 -29.18 -37.50 5.18
C GLU A 39 -27.75 -37.25 4.66
N LYS A 40 -27.31 -37.92 3.57
CA LYS A 40 -25.93 -37.84 3.06
C LYS A 40 -25.84 -38.05 1.54
N ILE A 41 -26.27 -37.08 0.74
CA ILE A 41 -26.03 -37.08 -0.71
C ILE A 41 -24.82 -36.22 -1.07
N THR A 42 -23.85 -36.85 -1.73
CA THR A 42 -22.78 -36.13 -2.41
C THR A 42 -23.29 -35.60 -3.74
N ASN A 43 -23.26 -34.28 -3.91
CA ASN A 43 -23.66 -33.62 -5.15
C ASN A 43 -22.44 -33.37 -6.03
N TYR A 44 -22.57 -33.68 -7.32
CA TYR A 44 -21.57 -33.41 -8.36
C TYR A 44 -22.22 -32.60 -9.48
N PHE A 45 -21.47 -31.64 -10.01
CA PHE A 45 -21.89 -30.77 -11.10
C PHE A 45 -20.91 -30.89 -12.26
N TRP A 46 -21.42 -31.00 -13.49
CA TRP A 46 -20.60 -31.06 -14.70
C TRP A 46 -20.92 -29.89 -15.62
N THR A 47 -19.88 -29.31 -16.21
CA THR A 47 -19.98 -28.28 -17.25
C THR A 47 -18.88 -28.50 -18.29
N ASP A 48 -19.21 -28.26 -19.55
CA ASP A 48 -18.28 -28.24 -20.67
C ASP A 48 -17.66 -26.86 -20.92
N SER A 49 -18.03 -25.86 -20.12
CA SER A 49 -17.44 -24.53 -20.18
C SER A 49 -16.23 -24.44 -19.26
N GLN A 50 -15.05 -24.45 -19.87
CA GLN A 50 -13.79 -24.19 -19.16
C GLN A 50 -13.76 -22.79 -18.54
N VAL A 51 -14.44 -21.82 -19.18
CA VAL A 51 -14.56 -20.45 -18.66
C VAL A 51 -15.38 -20.43 -17.36
N VAL A 52 -16.51 -21.15 -17.31
CA VAL A 52 -17.30 -21.30 -16.06
C VAL A 52 -16.50 -22.03 -14.98
N MET A 53 -15.77 -23.09 -15.35
CA MET A 53 -14.86 -23.78 -14.42
C MET A 53 -13.82 -22.81 -13.84
N GLY A 54 -13.22 -21.97 -14.69
CA GLY A 54 -12.32 -20.91 -14.25
C GLY A 54 -13.01 -19.95 -13.28
N TYR A 55 -14.18 -19.40 -13.63
CA TYR A 55 -14.91 -18.46 -12.78
C TYR A 55 -15.26 -19.03 -11.40
N ILE A 56 -15.68 -20.29 -11.32
CA ILE A 56 -16.07 -20.94 -10.07
C ILE A 56 -14.86 -21.25 -9.18
N ASN A 57 -13.70 -21.57 -9.76
CA ASN A 57 -12.48 -21.92 -9.02
C ASN A 57 -11.58 -20.74 -8.69
N ASN A 58 -11.91 -19.53 -9.17
CA ASN A 58 -11.05 -18.37 -8.99
C ASN A 58 -11.38 -17.58 -7.71
N ASP A 59 -10.42 -17.51 -6.78
CA ASP A 59 -10.52 -16.71 -5.55
C ASP A 59 -9.81 -15.34 -5.61
N SER A 60 -9.00 -15.10 -6.64
CA SER A 60 -8.03 -14.00 -6.68
C SER A 60 -8.46 -12.83 -7.56
N ARG A 61 -9.19 -13.08 -8.64
CA ARG A 61 -9.55 -12.09 -9.65
C ARG A 61 -10.84 -11.37 -9.29
N ARG A 62 -10.89 -10.07 -9.62
CA ARG A 62 -12.11 -9.26 -9.46
C ARG A 62 -12.93 -9.33 -10.72
N PHE A 63 -14.12 -9.93 -10.67
CA PHE A 63 -15.03 -9.96 -11.81
C PHE A 63 -15.92 -8.71 -11.90
N HIS A 64 -16.44 -8.43 -13.10
CA HIS A 64 -17.55 -7.50 -13.31
C HIS A 64 -18.80 -7.99 -12.58
N VAL A 65 -19.70 -7.06 -12.23
CA VAL A 65 -20.82 -7.27 -11.30
C VAL A 65 -21.71 -8.45 -11.72
N TYR A 66 -21.91 -8.65 -13.02
CA TYR A 66 -22.69 -9.77 -13.51
C TYR A 66 -22.08 -11.10 -13.07
N VAL A 67 -20.84 -11.40 -13.50
CA VAL A 67 -20.15 -12.66 -13.18
C VAL A 67 -19.94 -12.81 -11.68
N ALA A 68 -19.48 -11.76 -10.99
CA ALA A 68 -19.26 -11.79 -9.54
C ALA A 68 -20.51 -12.24 -8.77
N ASN A 69 -21.68 -11.67 -9.09
CA ASN A 69 -22.93 -12.02 -8.41
C ASN A 69 -23.40 -13.46 -8.71
N ARG A 70 -23.11 -14.00 -9.90
CA ARG A 70 -23.49 -15.39 -10.25
C ARG A 70 -22.54 -16.39 -9.60
N VAL A 71 -21.24 -16.14 -9.64
CA VAL A 71 -20.24 -16.96 -8.95
C VAL A 71 -20.54 -17.02 -7.45
N GLN A 72 -20.86 -15.88 -6.82
CA GLN A 72 -21.26 -15.86 -5.42
C GLN A 72 -22.52 -16.70 -5.16
N ARG A 73 -23.54 -16.60 -6.02
CA ARG A 73 -24.75 -17.42 -5.90
C ARG A 73 -24.48 -18.92 -5.99
N ILE A 74 -23.55 -19.33 -6.87
CA ILE A 74 -23.13 -20.73 -6.99
C ILE A 74 -22.40 -21.16 -5.72
N ARG A 75 -21.43 -20.38 -5.27
CA ARG A 75 -20.62 -20.66 -4.07
C ARG A 75 -21.40 -20.60 -2.75
N ASN A 76 -22.55 -19.93 -2.72
CA ASN A 76 -23.42 -19.94 -1.53
C ASN A 76 -24.14 -21.28 -1.30
N SER A 77 -24.22 -22.15 -2.31
CA SER A 77 -24.98 -23.40 -2.23
C SER A 77 -24.18 -24.64 -2.67
N THR A 78 -22.95 -24.46 -3.15
CA THR A 78 -22.07 -25.52 -3.66
C THR A 78 -20.62 -25.12 -3.42
N GLU A 79 -19.74 -26.10 -3.31
CA GLU A 79 -18.30 -25.90 -3.17
C GLU A 79 -17.58 -26.07 -4.52
N PRO A 80 -16.49 -25.32 -4.80
CA PRO A 80 -15.77 -25.41 -6.08
C PRO A 80 -15.33 -26.83 -6.47
N HIS A 81 -14.92 -27.65 -5.50
CA HIS A 81 -14.49 -29.03 -5.72
C HIS A 81 -15.63 -29.98 -6.15
N GLN A 82 -16.89 -29.55 -6.10
CA GLN A 82 -18.04 -30.31 -6.61
C GLN A 82 -18.25 -30.11 -8.11
N TRP A 83 -17.60 -29.12 -8.71
CA TRP A 83 -17.72 -28.77 -10.12
C TRP A 83 -16.62 -29.44 -10.93
N ASN A 84 -17.02 -30.07 -12.03
CA ASN A 84 -16.16 -30.90 -12.86
C ASN A 84 -16.32 -30.56 -14.34
N TYR A 85 -15.24 -30.72 -15.08
CA TYR A 85 -15.27 -30.57 -16.53
C TYR A 85 -15.79 -31.85 -17.21
N ILE A 86 -16.53 -31.68 -18.29
CA ILE A 86 -16.94 -32.74 -19.22
C ILE A 86 -16.73 -32.25 -20.66
N SER A 87 -16.38 -33.12 -21.60
CA SER A 87 -16.33 -32.73 -23.01
C SER A 87 -17.73 -32.40 -23.55
N THR A 88 -17.81 -31.46 -24.50
CA THR A 88 -19.07 -31.05 -25.13
C THR A 88 -19.84 -32.24 -25.73
N ASP A 89 -19.15 -33.16 -26.39
CA ASP A 89 -19.78 -34.35 -27.00
C ASP A 89 -20.41 -35.30 -25.97
N ALA A 90 -19.88 -35.29 -24.74
CA ALA A 90 -20.40 -36.09 -23.64
C ALA A 90 -21.46 -35.34 -22.82
N ASN A 91 -21.70 -34.04 -23.06
CA ASN A 91 -22.64 -33.21 -22.30
C ASN A 91 -24.07 -33.27 -22.88
N PRO A 92 -25.00 -34.04 -22.29
CA PRO A 92 -26.36 -34.11 -22.79
C PRO A 92 -27.08 -32.75 -22.72
N ALA A 93 -26.69 -31.84 -21.83
CA ALA A 93 -27.36 -30.55 -21.71
C ALA A 93 -27.25 -29.69 -22.98
N ASP A 94 -26.21 -29.90 -23.80
CA ASP A 94 -26.00 -29.19 -25.07
C ASP A 94 -27.07 -29.54 -26.11
N HIS A 95 -27.58 -30.77 -26.10
CA HIS A 95 -28.68 -31.20 -26.98
C HIS A 95 -29.95 -30.36 -26.75
N ALA A 96 -30.23 -29.99 -25.50
CA ALA A 96 -31.38 -29.15 -25.16
C ALA A 96 -31.17 -27.65 -25.38
N SER A 97 -29.93 -27.19 -25.54
CA SER A 97 -29.62 -25.78 -25.83
C SER A 97 -29.54 -25.52 -27.34
N ARG A 98 -28.97 -26.45 -28.12
CA ARG A 98 -28.82 -26.32 -29.58
C ARG A 98 -30.03 -26.81 -30.38
N GLY A 99 -30.80 -27.74 -29.81
CA GLY A 99 -31.85 -28.45 -30.51
C GLY A 99 -31.31 -29.61 -31.34
N LEU A 100 -32.12 -30.66 -31.49
CA LEU A 100 -31.82 -31.86 -32.27
C LEU A 100 -33.06 -32.31 -33.03
N PHE A 101 -32.85 -33.01 -34.15
CA PHE A 101 -33.94 -33.76 -34.77
C PHE A 101 -34.33 -34.97 -33.91
N VAL A 102 -35.60 -35.40 -34.02
CA VAL A 102 -36.14 -36.49 -33.19
C VAL A 102 -35.34 -37.79 -33.34
N GLN A 103 -34.87 -38.10 -34.55
CA GLN A 103 -34.06 -39.29 -34.83
C GLN A 103 -32.69 -39.22 -34.15
N GLU A 104 -32.04 -38.05 -34.17
CA GLU A 104 -30.74 -37.83 -33.53
C GLU A 104 -30.88 -37.87 -31.99
N LEU A 105 -31.95 -37.28 -31.46
CA LEU A 105 -32.26 -37.30 -30.03
C LEU A 105 -32.41 -38.73 -29.50
N ALA A 106 -33.07 -39.62 -30.26
CA ALA A 106 -33.24 -41.02 -29.90
C ALA A 106 -31.90 -41.79 -29.83
N SER A 107 -30.95 -41.45 -30.71
CA SER A 107 -29.59 -42.03 -30.70
C SER A 107 -28.61 -41.35 -29.74
N SER A 108 -28.95 -40.18 -29.21
CA SER A 108 -28.07 -39.36 -28.38
C SER A 108 -27.87 -39.90 -26.95
N ASN A 109 -26.97 -39.26 -26.20
CA ASN A 109 -26.76 -39.53 -24.78
C ASN A 109 -27.81 -38.87 -23.87
N TRP A 110 -28.82 -38.15 -24.41
CA TRP A 110 -29.82 -37.40 -23.62
C TRP A 110 -30.57 -38.27 -22.61
N PHE A 111 -31.08 -39.42 -23.04
CA PHE A 111 -31.87 -40.31 -22.20
C PHE A 111 -31.03 -41.32 -21.41
N LYS A 112 -29.85 -41.67 -21.93
CA LYS A 112 -28.97 -42.68 -21.34
C LYS A 112 -27.95 -42.09 -20.36
N GLY A 113 -27.70 -40.79 -20.48
CA GLY A 113 -26.61 -40.09 -19.80
C GLY A 113 -25.24 -40.45 -20.37
N PRO A 114 -24.19 -39.76 -19.91
CA PRO A 114 -22.81 -40.07 -20.24
C PRO A 114 -22.38 -41.43 -19.66
N ALA A 115 -21.69 -42.25 -20.45
CA ALA A 115 -21.26 -43.58 -20.05
C ALA A 115 -20.38 -43.60 -18.78
N PHE A 116 -19.59 -42.56 -18.56
CA PHE A 116 -18.71 -42.48 -17.37
C PHE A 116 -19.49 -42.33 -16.06
N LEU A 117 -20.71 -41.79 -16.07
CA LEU A 117 -21.55 -41.69 -14.87
C LEU A 117 -22.14 -43.03 -14.45
N LEU A 118 -22.07 -44.05 -15.32
CA LEU A 118 -22.52 -45.42 -15.01
C LEU A 118 -21.42 -46.24 -14.32
N LYS A 119 -20.18 -45.73 -14.29
CA LYS A 119 -19.07 -46.39 -13.59
C LYS A 119 -19.19 -46.14 -12.08
N ARG A 120 -18.76 -47.12 -11.27
CA ARG A 120 -18.75 -47.01 -9.80
C ARG A 120 -17.74 -45.99 -9.30
N ASP A 121 -16.58 -45.94 -9.95
CA ASP A 121 -15.53 -44.99 -9.68
C ASP A 121 -15.59 -43.87 -10.70
N LEU A 122 -15.84 -42.64 -10.24
CA LEU A 122 -15.90 -41.46 -11.08
C LEU A 122 -14.48 -40.98 -11.40
N GLU A 123 -14.14 -40.98 -12.68
CA GLU A 123 -12.91 -40.38 -13.18
C GLU A 123 -13.17 -38.88 -13.45
N PHE A 124 -12.40 -38.02 -12.79
CA PHE A 124 -12.51 -36.57 -12.95
C PHE A 124 -11.46 -36.07 -13.94
N ALA A 125 -11.91 -35.46 -15.04
CA ALA A 125 -10.99 -34.84 -15.99
C ALA A 125 -10.33 -33.62 -15.35
N SER A 126 -9.00 -33.52 -15.48
CA SER A 126 -8.28 -32.29 -15.14
C SER A 126 -8.60 -31.22 -16.18
N CYS A 127 -8.88 -30.01 -15.72
CA CYS A 127 -9.11 -28.85 -16.57
C CYS A 127 -8.34 -27.66 -16.00
N SER A 128 -7.72 -26.85 -16.87
CA SER A 128 -7.13 -25.59 -16.45
C SER A 128 -8.23 -24.67 -15.90
N THR A 129 -8.05 -24.18 -14.69
CA THR A 129 -8.92 -23.18 -14.06
C THR A 129 -8.38 -21.75 -14.20
N ASP A 130 -7.28 -21.59 -14.96
CA ASP A 130 -6.68 -20.31 -15.24
C ASP A 130 -7.54 -19.51 -16.23
N ILE A 131 -8.02 -18.37 -15.77
CA ILE A 131 -8.74 -17.41 -16.61
C ILE A 131 -7.72 -16.46 -17.25
N SER A 132 -7.87 -16.12 -18.52
CA SER A 132 -7.01 -15.12 -19.18
C SER A 132 -7.09 -13.76 -18.47
N SER A 133 -5.98 -13.03 -18.37
CA SER A 133 -5.98 -11.62 -17.94
C SER A 133 -6.74 -10.69 -18.88
N GLU A 134 -6.99 -11.14 -20.11
CA GLU A 134 -7.71 -10.41 -21.15
C GLU A 134 -9.20 -10.78 -21.22
N ASP A 135 -9.68 -11.63 -20.30
CA ASP A 135 -11.11 -11.98 -20.24
C ASP A 135 -11.95 -10.71 -19.97
N PRO A 136 -12.97 -10.41 -20.80
CA PRO A 136 -13.75 -9.18 -20.69
C PRO A 136 -14.60 -9.08 -19.41
N GLU A 137 -14.84 -10.19 -18.72
CA GLU A 137 -15.55 -10.23 -17.44
C GLU A 137 -14.61 -10.11 -16.23
N VAL A 138 -13.30 -10.23 -16.43
CA VAL A 138 -12.30 -9.90 -15.41
C VAL A 138 -12.07 -8.39 -15.45
N LYS A 139 -12.33 -7.73 -14.32
CA LYS A 139 -11.93 -6.33 -14.18
C LYS A 139 -10.43 -6.27 -14.33
N THR A 140 -9.95 -5.50 -15.29
CA THR A 140 -8.58 -5.02 -15.29
C THR A 140 -8.36 -4.36 -13.94
N GLY A 141 -7.58 -5.03 -13.10
CA GLY A 141 -6.99 -4.36 -11.96
C GLY A 141 -6.12 -3.28 -12.57
N HIS A 142 -6.61 -2.03 -12.56
CA HIS A 142 -5.70 -0.91 -12.48
C HIS A 142 -4.97 -1.11 -11.16
N VAL A 143 -3.91 -1.92 -11.20
CA VAL A 143 -2.77 -1.67 -10.35
C VAL A 143 -2.39 -0.28 -10.79
N PHE A 144 -2.89 0.72 -10.07
CA PHE A 144 -2.13 1.93 -9.91
C PHE A 144 -0.85 1.41 -9.28
N ALA A 145 0.11 1.04 -10.13
CA ALA A 145 1.48 1.33 -9.88
C ALA A 145 1.47 2.85 -9.75
N VAL A 146 1.11 3.30 -8.55
CA VAL A 146 1.70 4.47 -7.99
C VAL A 146 3.17 4.09 -8.00
N ALA A 147 3.84 4.31 -9.14
CA ALA A 147 5.12 4.94 -9.11
C ALA A 147 4.86 6.05 -8.12
N ALA A 148 5.33 5.86 -6.88
CA ALA A 148 5.24 6.90 -5.91
C ALA A 148 6.02 8.05 -6.54
N ALA A 149 5.29 8.93 -7.25
CA ALA A 149 5.45 10.35 -7.04
C ALA A 149 5.58 10.41 -5.52
N PRO A 150 6.81 10.70 -5.02
CA PRO A 150 7.16 10.44 -3.64
C PRO A 150 5.98 10.96 -2.84
N VAL A 151 5.30 10.07 -2.09
CA VAL A 151 4.23 10.43 -1.16
C VAL A 151 4.65 11.77 -0.62
N GLY A 152 3.91 12.85 -0.98
CA GLY A 152 4.40 14.22 -0.83
C GLY A 152 5.19 14.28 0.47
N PRO A 153 6.52 14.52 0.42
CA PRO A 153 7.45 14.01 1.41
C PRO A 153 6.92 14.27 2.82
N ILE A 154 7.27 13.47 3.83
CA ILE A 154 6.88 13.79 5.22
C ILE A 154 7.10 15.29 5.56
N LEU A 155 8.06 15.92 4.88
CA LEU A 155 8.30 17.36 4.81
C LEU A 155 7.09 18.20 4.38
N ASP A 156 6.34 17.85 3.34
CA ASP A 156 5.09 18.53 2.94
C ASP A 156 4.08 18.49 4.09
N ARG A 157 3.90 17.34 4.74
CA ARG A 157 3.01 17.22 5.90
C ARG A 157 3.49 18.05 7.09
N VAL A 158 4.79 18.06 7.37
CA VAL A 158 5.41 18.98 8.34
C VAL A 158 5.18 20.44 7.93
N GLY A 159 5.19 20.72 6.63
CA GLY A 159 4.94 22.02 6.03
C GLY A 159 3.55 22.60 6.31
N HIS A 160 2.55 21.76 6.60
CA HIS A 160 1.19 22.21 6.94
C HIS A 160 1.06 22.70 8.38
N PHE A 161 2.05 22.43 9.24
CA PHE A 161 2.02 22.91 10.62
C PHE A 161 2.52 24.37 10.68
N SER A 162 1.96 25.14 11.60
CA SER A 162 2.41 26.50 11.91
C SER A 162 3.35 26.55 13.13
N ASN A 163 3.53 25.41 13.81
CA ASN A 163 4.34 25.26 15.01
C ASN A 163 5.22 24.00 14.95
N TRP A 164 6.53 24.15 15.18
CA TRP A 164 7.48 23.04 15.16
C TRP A 164 7.18 21.96 16.19
N ALA A 165 6.85 22.35 17.43
CA ALA A 165 6.58 21.39 18.49
C ALA A 165 5.31 20.57 18.21
N GLU A 166 4.30 21.15 17.55
CA GLU A 166 3.11 20.44 17.08
C GLU A 166 3.45 19.47 15.95
N ALA A 167 4.25 19.90 14.98
CA ALA A 167 4.72 19.03 13.91
C ALA A 167 5.47 17.81 14.48
N VAL A 168 6.42 18.02 15.39
CA VAL A 168 7.18 16.93 16.04
C VAL A 168 6.24 16.02 16.83
N ARG A 169 5.26 16.55 17.58
CA ARG A 169 4.28 15.75 18.32
C ARG A 169 3.42 14.89 17.39
N GLY A 170 2.88 15.48 16.32
CA GLY A 170 2.03 14.80 15.35
C GLY A 170 2.78 13.67 14.64
N ILE A 171 3.98 13.95 14.14
CA ILE A 171 4.84 12.94 13.49
C ILE A 171 5.30 11.87 14.50
N SER A 172 5.58 12.24 15.74
CA SER A 172 5.97 11.30 16.80
C SER A 172 4.84 10.33 17.13
N ALA A 173 3.58 10.81 17.19
CA ALA A 173 2.42 9.95 17.44
C ALA A 173 2.22 8.94 16.31
N LEU A 174 2.40 9.35 15.05
CA LEU A 174 2.35 8.46 13.89
C LEU A 174 3.46 7.41 13.94
N ARG A 175 4.70 7.82 14.24
CA ARG A 175 5.84 6.89 14.41
C ARG A 175 5.57 5.89 15.54
N GLY A 176 5.02 6.33 16.66
CA GLY A 176 4.64 5.46 17.77
C GLY A 176 3.52 4.46 17.42
N LEU A 177 2.54 4.86 16.61
CA LEU A 177 1.49 3.97 16.10
C LEU A 177 2.08 2.87 15.20
N ILE A 178 2.97 3.25 14.27
CA ILE A 178 3.64 2.29 13.37
C ILE A 178 4.49 1.30 14.17
N ARG A 179 5.19 1.77 15.20
CA ARG A 179 6.00 0.90 16.07
C ARG A 179 5.15 -0.12 16.81
N ARG A 180 4.00 0.30 17.36
CA ARG A 180 3.03 -0.61 18.00
C ARG A 180 2.51 -1.67 17.04
N LYS A 181 2.13 -1.29 15.83
CA LYS A 181 1.70 -2.25 14.78
C LYS A 181 2.79 -3.23 14.37
N ARG A 182 4.06 -2.87 14.54
CA ARG A 182 5.23 -3.72 14.26
C ARG A 182 5.73 -4.51 15.48
N GLY A 183 5.04 -4.46 16.62
CA GLY A 183 5.45 -5.18 17.83
C GLY A 183 6.74 -4.66 18.47
N LEU A 184 7.18 -3.44 18.14
CA LEU A 184 8.40 -2.85 18.70
C LEU A 184 8.16 -2.31 20.11
N ALA A 185 9.10 -2.56 21.03
CA ALA A 185 9.02 -2.09 22.42
C ALA A 185 8.81 -0.58 22.52
N PRO A 186 7.99 -0.06 23.46
CA PRO A 186 7.75 1.37 23.60
C PRO A 186 9.04 2.13 23.93
N LYS A 187 9.14 3.39 23.48
CA LYS A 187 10.21 4.31 23.88
C LYS A 187 9.64 5.34 24.85
N SER A 188 10.49 5.91 25.70
CA SER A 188 10.07 7.06 26.50
C SER A 188 9.66 8.23 25.60
N ARG A 189 8.64 8.97 26.00
CA ARG A 189 8.09 10.10 25.24
C ARG A 189 9.17 11.11 24.85
N ILE A 190 10.09 11.41 25.78
CA ILE A 190 11.19 12.36 25.54
C ILE A 190 12.13 11.83 24.44
N LYS A 191 12.49 10.55 24.48
CA LYS A 191 13.36 9.94 23.48
C LYS A 191 12.68 9.90 22.12
N GLU A 192 11.40 9.55 22.07
CA GLU A 192 10.64 9.49 20.82
C GLU A 192 10.48 10.86 20.14
N LEU A 193 10.28 11.93 20.93
CA LEU A 193 10.24 13.30 20.41
C LEU A 193 11.61 13.73 19.84
N LYS A 194 12.71 13.45 20.55
CA LYS A 194 14.07 13.74 20.07
C LYS A 194 14.41 12.97 18.79
N ASP A 195 14.14 11.66 18.78
CA ASP A 195 14.34 10.81 17.59
C ASP A 195 13.51 11.31 16.40
N THR A 196 12.31 11.85 16.66
CA THR A 196 11.43 12.40 15.63
C THR A 196 11.94 13.73 15.08
N GLU A 197 12.44 14.60 15.95
CA GLU A 197 13.08 15.87 15.55
C GLU A 197 14.26 15.61 14.61
N ILE A 198 15.16 14.70 15.01
CA ILE A 198 16.31 14.29 14.18
C ILE A 198 15.84 13.66 12.87
N PHE A 199 14.82 12.81 12.91
CA PHE A 199 14.27 12.18 11.72
C PHE A 199 13.74 13.19 10.68
N ILE A 200 13.00 14.22 11.11
CA ILE A 200 12.50 15.28 10.22
C ILE A 200 13.67 16.07 9.63
N LEU A 201 14.68 16.40 10.44
CA LEU A 201 15.87 17.11 9.98
C LEU A 201 16.67 16.31 8.96
N LYS A 202 16.86 15.00 9.18
CA LYS A 202 17.53 14.12 8.21
C LYS A 202 16.77 14.02 6.89
N LEU A 203 15.44 13.97 6.94
CA LEU A 203 14.62 14.00 5.72
C LEU A 203 14.79 15.32 4.96
N LEU A 204 14.79 16.44 5.67
CA LEU A 204 14.99 17.76 5.08
C LEU A 204 16.36 17.88 4.42
N GLN A 205 17.40 17.43 5.11
CA GLN A 205 18.77 17.41 4.59
C GLN A 205 18.91 16.48 3.40
N LYS A 206 18.32 15.28 3.43
CA LYS A 206 18.35 14.36 2.30
C LYS A 206 17.66 14.94 1.07
N TYR A 207 16.59 15.72 1.25
CA TYR A 207 15.87 16.35 0.16
C TYR A 207 16.67 17.51 -0.48
N HIS A 208 17.35 18.33 0.32
CA HIS A 208 18.06 19.52 -0.18
C HIS A 208 19.55 19.35 -0.44
N PHE A 209 20.21 18.42 0.25
CA PHE A 209 21.66 18.22 0.27
C PHE A 209 22.04 16.79 -0.12
N GLN A 210 21.22 16.14 -0.95
CA GLN A 210 21.39 14.73 -1.32
C GLN A 210 22.80 14.45 -1.89
N ASN A 211 23.28 15.33 -2.76
CA ASN A 211 24.56 15.17 -3.44
C ASN A 211 25.72 15.32 -2.45
N GLU A 212 25.64 16.31 -1.56
CA GLU A 212 26.64 16.58 -0.53
C GLU A 212 26.73 15.45 0.49
N ILE A 213 25.58 14.91 0.92
CA ILE A 213 25.51 13.75 1.81
C ILE A 213 26.16 12.54 1.13
N HIS A 214 25.81 12.27 -0.14
CA HIS A 214 26.38 11.14 -0.88
C HIS A 214 27.91 11.24 -1.05
N LEU A 215 28.43 12.46 -1.28
CA LEU A 215 29.88 12.70 -1.35
C LEU A 215 30.58 12.40 -0.02
N LEU A 216 29.97 12.80 1.10
CA LEU A 216 30.52 12.56 2.44
C LEU A 216 30.46 11.08 2.84
N GLU A 217 29.38 10.37 2.50
CA GLU A 217 29.25 8.92 2.72
C GLU A 217 30.31 8.13 1.95
N THR A 218 30.62 8.54 0.71
CA THR A 218 31.60 7.86 -0.16
C THR A 218 33.06 8.23 0.11
N LYS A 219 33.34 9.04 1.14
CA LYS A 219 34.68 9.56 1.51
C LYS A 219 35.47 10.20 0.35
N LYS A 220 34.77 10.69 -0.68
CA LYS A 220 35.39 11.39 -1.82
C LYS A 220 35.65 12.86 -1.47
N PRO A 221 36.73 13.50 -1.94
CA PRO A 221 37.10 14.81 -1.46
C PRO A 221 36.23 15.92 -2.06
N LYS A 222 35.84 16.83 -1.15
CA LYS A 222 35.25 18.17 -1.32
C LYS A 222 33.80 18.24 -1.79
N VAL A 223 32.92 18.50 -0.82
CA VAL A 223 31.61 19.15 -1.04
C VAL A 223 31.85 20.45 -1.82
N LYS A 224 31.12 20.65 -2.92
CA LYS A 224 31.21 21.83 -3.78
C LYS A 224 30.17 22.88 -3.37
N GLY A 225 30.32 24.12 -3.85
CA GLY A 225 29.34 25.19 -3.61
C GLY A 225 29.35 25.76 -2.20
N GLN A 226 28.43 26.66 -1.88
CA GLN A 226 28.50 27.51 -0.69
C GLN A 226 28.56 26.74 0.66
N LEU A 227 28.16 25.46 0.69
CA LEU A 227 28.29 24.59 1.87
C LEU A 227 29.73 24.22 2.20
N TRP A 228 30.67 24.21 1.23
CA TRP A 228 32.07 23.86 1.48
C TRP A 228 32.73 24.74 2.55
N LYS A 229 32.33 26.02 2.59
CA LYS A 229 32.85 27.03 3.53
C LYS A 229 32.53 26.71 5.00
N LEU A 230 31.55 25.83 5.23
CA LEU A 230 31.07 25.43 6.54
C LEU A 230 31.73 24.13 7.05
N ASP A 231 32.73 23.61 6.33
CA ASP A 231 33.43 22.35 6.66
C ASP A 231 32.44 21.21 7.02
N PRO A 232 31.47 20.89 6.15
CA PRO A 232 30.35 20.04 6.49
C PRO A 232 30.78 18.60 6.73
N TYR A 233 30.22 17.96 7.76
CA TYR A 233 30.46 16.54 8.05
C TYR A 233 29.19 15.85 8.54
N LEU A 234 29.15 14.52 8.46
CA LEU A 234 28.07 13.69 9.00
C LEU A 234 28.45 13.25 10.41
N ASP A 235 27.55 13.46 11.38
CA ASP A 235 27.72 12.96 12.74
C ASP A 235 27.40 11.46 12.87
N GLU A 236 27.54 10.91 14.08
CA GLU A 236 27.25 9.50 14.40
C GLU A 236 25.79 9.10 14.13
N GLU A 237 24.88 10.08 14.15
CA GLU A 237 23.46 9.87 13.84
C GLU A 237 23.15 10.06 12.34
N GLY A 238 24.15 10.37 11.52
CA GLY A 238 24.03 10.65 10.09
C GLY A 238 23.32 11.97 9.79
N VAL A 239 23.45 12.97 10.66
CA VAL A 239 22.98 14.34 10.48
C VAL A 239 24.10 15.20 9.93
N LEU A 240 23.80 15.99 8.89
CA LEU A 240 24.76 16.93 8.30
C LEU A 240 24.96 18.14 9.22
N ARG A 241 26.20 18.38 9.65
CA ARG A 241 26.56 19.45 10.59
C ARG A 241 27.71 20.32 10.10
N VAL A 242 27.82 21.50 10.69
CA VAL A 242 28.92 22.44 10.49
C VAL A 242 30.15 21.98 11.26
N GLY A 243 31.29 21.93 10.56
CA GLY A 243 32.60 21.66 11.13
C GLY A 243 33.39 22.94 11.46
N GLY A 244 34.70 22.77 11.68
CA GLY A 244 35.62 23.91 11.78
C GLY A 244 35.62 24.70 13.09
N ARG A 245 35.46 26.02 12.99
CA ARG A 245 36.08 27.06 13.86
C ARG A 245 35.79 26.95 15.37
N LEU A 246 34.69 26.31 15.76
CA LEU A 246 34.31 26.13 17.17
C LEU A 246 34.84 24.83 17.80
N ARG A 247 35.62 24.02 17.08
CA ARG A 247 36.16 22.74 17.58
C ARG A 247 36.96 22.86 18.88
N ARG A 248 37.65 23.99 19.09
CA ARG A 248 38.52 24.23 20.25
C ARG A 248 37.83 24.88 21.46
N THR A 249 36.53 25.17 21.40
CA THR A 249 35.82 25.79 22.54
C THR A 249 35.40 24.75 23.59
N THR A 250 35.06 25.18 24.80
CA THR A 250 34.55 24.33 25.90
C THR A 250 33.04 24.08 25.83
N MET A 251 32.38 24.49 24.73
CA MET A 251 30.93 24.38 24.58
C MET A 251 30.44 22.92 24.43
N SER A 252 29.13 22.71 24.53
CA SER A 252 28.52 21.41 24.24
C SER A 252 28.63 21.06 22.75
N HIS A 253 28.63 19.75 22.44
CA HIS A 253 28.76 19.24 21.06
C HIS A 253 27.78 19.91 20.08
N ASN A 254 26.50 20.01 20.44
CA ASN A 254 25.49 20.63 19.58
C ASN A 254 25.75 22.12 19.30
N SER A 255 26.38 22.83 20.24
CA SER A 255 26.76 24.24 20.05
C SER A 255 28.00 24.40 19.18
N LYS A 256 28.96 23.46 19.27
CA LYS A 256 30.13 23.44 18.37
C LYS A 256 29.74 23.05 16.96
N HIS A 257 28.81 22.12 16.82
CA HIS A 257 28.46 21.45 15.58
C HIS A 257 26.97 21.60 15.29
N GLN A 258 26.63 22.78 14.78
CA GLN A 258 25.25 23.15 14.45
C GLN A 258 24.73 22.32 13.27
N ILE A 259 23.43 22.05 13.26
CA ILE A 259 22.78 21.27 12.19
C ILE A 259 22.61 22.16 10.96
N LEU A 260 22.98 21.65 9.79
CA LEU A 260 22.80 22.35 8.53
C LEU A 260 21.35 22.20 8.02
N VAL A 261 20.70 23.31 7.72
CA VAL A 261 19.34 23.32 7.11
C VAL A 261 19.30 24.24 5.88
N PRO A 262 18.40 23.97 4.92
CA PRO A 262 18.21 24.82 3.74
C PRO A 262 17.73 26.23 4.13
N LYS A 263 18.12 27.23 3.34
CA LYS A 263 17.87 28.65 3.68
C LYS A 263 16.41 29.09 3.55
N LYS A 264 15.69 28.58 2.55
CA LYS A 264 14.36 29.07 2.16
C LYS A 264 13.36 27.92 2.14
N THR A 265 12.93 27.50 3.32
CA THR A 265 11.83 26.54 3.46
C THR A 265 10.96 26.93 4.64
N HIS A 266 9.66 26.66 4.57
CA HIS A 266 8.75 26.88 5.69
C HIS A 266 9.19 26.12 6.95
N ILE A 267 9.80 24.94 6.79
CA ILE A 267 10.35 24.16 7.91
C ILE A 267 11.48 24.92 8.61
N THR A 268 12.35 25.58 7.83
CA THR A 268 13.39 26.46 8.39
C THR A 268 12.77 27.61 9.16
N ASP A 269 11.70 28.23 8.64
CA ASP A 269 11.00 29.32 9.34
C ASP A 269 10.33 28.83 10.64
N LEU A 270 9.73 27.64 10.64
CA LEU A 270 9.18 27.01 11.84
C LEU A 270 10.25 26.76 12.89
N LEU A 271 11.42 26.29 12.48
CA LEU A 271 12.56 26.04 13.35
C LEU A 271 13.09 27.34 13.97
N ILE A 272 13.23 28.40 13.17
CA ILE A 272 13.63 29.74 13.64
C ILE A 272 12.61 30.28 14.65
N LYS A 273 11.31 30.22 14.33
CA LYS A 273 10.24 30.65 15.24
C LYS A 273 10.26 29.86 16.55
N HIS A 274 10.51 28.56 16.48
CA HIS A 274 10.57 27.69 17.64
C HIS A 274 11.79 27.96 18.52
N SER A 275 12.96 28.18 17.93
CA SER A 275 14.15 28.57 18.69
C SER A 275 13.90 29.92 19.36
N MET A 276 13.40 30.92 18.64
CA MET A 276 13.15 32.26 19.17
C MET A 276 12.14 32.25 20.33
N ARG A 277 11.06 31.46 20.25
CA ARG A 277 10.14 31.28 21.39
C ARG A 277 10.82 30.69 22.62
N ARG A 278 11.70 29.70 22.44
CA ARG A 278 12.49 29.09 23.54
C ARG A 278 13.53 30.04 24.13
N TRP A 279 13.98 31.03 23.37
CA TRP A 279 14.86 32.09 23.84
C TRP A 279 14.11 33.03 24.78
N HIS A 280 13.00 33.62 24.31
CA HIS A 280 12.22 34.55 25.12
C HIS A 280 11.73 33.94 26.44
N THR A 281 11.22 32.70 26.41
CA THR A 281 10.78 32.03 27.66
C THR A 281 11.91 31.69 28.62
N ARG A 282 13.17 31.64 28.16
CA ARG A 282 14.34 31.44 29.04
C ARG A 282 14.86 32.74 29.63
N GLU A 283 14.76 33.83 28.89
CA GLU A 283 15.22 35.15 29.31
C GLU A 283 14.26 35.76 30.34
N GLU A 284 12.94 35.57 30.19
CA GLU A 284 11.94 35.92 31.21
C GLU A 284 12.09 35.10 32.51
N ALA A 285 12.68 33.90 32.45
CA ALA A 285 12.91 33.06 33.62
C ALA A 285 14.23 33.37 34.36
N SER A 286 15.09 34.24 33.81
CA SER A 286 16.34 34.68 34.42
C SER A 286 16.24 36.15 34.85
N LEU A 287 16.24 36.41 36.16
CA LEU A 287 16.31 37.76 36.75
C LEU A 287 17.49 38.58 36.19
N PRO A 288 17.41 39.93 36.15
CA PRO A 288 18.34 40.76 35.40
C PRO A 288 19.70 40.84 36.12
N MET A 289 20.77 40.47 35.41
CA MET A 289 22.17 40.70 35.82
C MET A 289 22.94 41.37 34.67
N PRO A 290 24.02 42.13 34.94
CA PRO A 290 24.36 43.32 34.16
C PRO A 290 24.91 43.04 32.75
N TYR A 291 24.45 43.89 31.83
CA TYR A 291 24.79 44.01 30.41
C TYR A 291 26.26 44.42 30.18
N GLY A 292 27.21 43.50 30.28
CA GLY A 292 28.61 43.84 29.99
C GLY A 292 29.43 42.74 29.32
N GLN A 293 29.34 41.50 29.81
CA GLN A 293 30.23 40.42 29.35
C GLN A 293 29.53 39.27 28.60
N MET A 294 28.19 39.25 28.54
CA MET A 294 27.43 38.10 28.00
C MET A 294 27.09 38.16 26.50
N VAL A 295 27.45 39.23 25.79
CA VAL A 295 27.07 39.40 24.37
C VAL A 295 27.81 38.42 23.44
N LEU A 296 28.82 37.68 23.91
CA LEU A 296 29.46 36.64 23.12
C LEU A 296 28.97 35.23 23.50
N ASP A 297 28.98 34.86 24.79
CA ASP A 297 28.60 33.50 25.21
C ASP A 297 27.11 33.17 25.07
N HIS A 298 26.22 34.16 25.24
CA HIS A 298 24.78 33.95 25.01
C HIS A 298 24.40 34.01 23.53
N TRP A 299 25.10 34.82 22.75
CA TRP A 299 24.92 34.93 21.30
C TRP A 299 25.41 33.66 20.57
N PHE A 300 26.41 32.95 21.13
CA PHE A 300 26.82 31.64 20.63
C PHE A 300 25.81 30.51 20.95
N LYS A 301 25.09 30.58 22.08
CA LYS A 301 23.93 29.69 22.30
C LYS A 301 22.80 30.01 21.31
N PHE A 302 22.62 31.29 20.91
CA PHE A 302 21.62 31.72 19.93
C PHE A 302 21.90 31.12 18.55
N CYS A 303 23.18 30.99 18.20
CA CYS A 303 23.62 30.33 16.98
C CYS A 303 23.58 28.79 17.04
N SER A 304 23.48 28.13 18.20
CA SER A 304 23.60 26.67 18.41
C SER A 304 22.70 25.77 17.52
N VAL A 305 21.76 26.35 16.76
CA VAL A 305 20.90 25.58 15.84
C VAL A 305 21.08 25.96 14.36
N PHE A 306 21.52 27.16 13.96
CA PHE A 306 21.49 27.55 12.54
C PHE A 306 22.59 28.53 12.11
N THR A 307 23.57 28.05 11.34
CA THR A 307 24.50 28.91 10.60
C THR A 307 24.12 28.94 9.12
N TYR A 308 23.23 29.87 8.77
CA TYR A 308 23.22 30.43 7.41
C TYR A 308 22.80 31.90 7.32
N LEU A 309 22.17 32.49 8.34
CA LEU A 309 21.64 33.85 8.22
C LEU A 309 22.61 34.99 8.58
N GLN A 310 23.91 34.74 8.74
CA GLN A 310 24.80 35.77 9.28
C GLN A 310 26.06 36.15 8.49
N VAL A 311 26.17 35.75 7.22
CA VAL A 311 27.32 36.20 6.39
C VAL A 311 26.99 37.45 5.56
N HIS A 312 25.74 37.90 5.51
CA HIS A 312 25.36 39.10 4.73
C HIS A 312 25.29 40.43 5.50
N HIS A 313 25.47 40.42 6.83
CA HIS A 313 25.37 41.65 7.64
C HIS A 313 26.69 42.13 8.28
N LEU A 314 27.82 41.44 8.03
CA LEU A 314 29.13 41.81 8.57
C LEU A 314 30.17 42.17 7.48
N GLN A 315 29.72 42.56 6.28
CA GLN A 315 30.59 43.11 5.22
C GLN A 315 30.39 44.62 4.98
N LYS A 316 29.79 45.34 5.93
CA LYS A 316 29.88 46.80 5.99
C LYS A 316 30.11 47.23 7.45
N THR A 317 31.37 47.09 7.86
CA THR A 317 32.16 47.86 8.83
C THR A 317 33.38 47.02 9.15
#